data_AF-A0A383R8F3-F1
#
_entry.id   AF-A0A383R8F3-F1
#
_cell.length_a   1.000
_cell.length_b   1.000
_cell.length_c   1.000
_cell.angle_alpha   90.00
_cell.angle_beta   90.00
_cell.angle_gamma   90.00
#
_symmetry.space_group_name_H-M   'P 1'
#
loop_
_entity.id
_entity.type
_entity.pdbx_description
1 polymer ?
#
loop_
_entity_poly.entity_id
_entity_poly.type
_entity_poly.pdbx_seq_one_letter_code
_entity_poly.pdbx_strand_id
1 'polypeptide(L)'
;MYVKIGKAFKSEEILSKWILGLAIVHNDLLTIKKKLQTTSRRRNIDVQFQEYPSVIRLLASSLREAVFFLEESNKSTDIKNYLNSLPYEVKLKYEILRSLFRDGKDSDLLQRLTNIRNITFHYSKPKRDELTVAIETQKDSSFLFQDDRGMFVFAEAVSNALMVQALFSIEEINLENKENTRNVVFKINQSLDTCIEFSREVVQTYIKQTCG
;
A
#
# COMPACT_ATOMS: atom_id res chain seq x y z
N MET A 1 10.15 26.13 -12.69
CA MET A 1 9.61 27.12 -11.73
C MET A 1 10.16 26.77 -10.36
N TYR A 2 10.78 27.73 -9.67
CA TYR A 2 11.24 27.56 -8.29
C TYR A 2 10.26 28.29 -7.37
N VAL A 3 9.70 27.58 -6.38
CA VAL A 3 8.74 28.12 -5.42
C VAL A 3 9.27 27.88 -4.02
N LYS A 4 9.27 28.92 -3.17
CA LYS A 4 9.62 28.78 -1.75
C LYS A 4 8.51 27.99 -1.04
N ILE A 5 8.87 26.98 -0.23
CA ILE A 5 7.90 26.14 0.50
C ILE A 5 6.91 26.99 1.29
N GLY A 6 7.38 27.93 2.11
CA GLY A 6 6.50 28.80 2.91
C GLY A 6 5.63 29.78 2.10
N LYS A 7 5.87 29.94 0.79
CA LYS A 7 4.96 30.69 -0.10
C LYS A 7 3.82 29.79 -0.60
N ALA A 8 4.10 28.52 -0.86
CA ALA A 8 3.12 27.56 -1.36
C ALA A 8 2.30 26.91 -0.24
N PHE A 9 2.92 26.64 0.91
CA PHE A 9 2.34 25.87 2.00
C PHE A 9 2.44 26.66 3.30
N LYS A 10 1.28 26.99 3.86
CA LYS A 10 1.15 27.70 5.13
C LYS A 10 0.97 26.71 6.28
N SER A 11 1.75 26.88 7.33
CA SER A 11 1.82 25.94 8.47
C SER A 11 0.55 25.90 9.34
N GLU A 12 -0.30 26.88 9.20
CA GLU A 12 -1.55 27.06 9.94
C GLU A 12 -2.75 26.49 9.16
N GLU A 13 -2.65 26.38 7.84
CA GLU A 13 -3.73 25.93 6.97
C GLU A 13 -3.78 24.40 6.89
N ILE A 14 -4.94 23.81 7.22
CA ILE A 14 -5.14 22.37 7.14
C ILE A 14 -4.98 21.84 5.71
N LEU A 15 -5.42 22.61 4.71
CA LEU A 15 -5.29 22.24 3.30
C LEU A 15 -3.81 22.17 2.90
N SER A 16 -2.99 23.14 3.29
CA SER A 16 -1.54 23.15 3.02
C SER A 16 -0.86 21.90 3.59
N LYS A 17 -1.17 21.53 4.83
CA LYS A 17 -0.65 20.30 5.48
C LYS A 17 -1.10 19.05 4.75
N TRP A 18 -2.36 19.02 4.32
CA TRP A 18 -2.92 17.89 3.59
C TRP A 18 -2.25 17.69 2.22
N ILE A 19 -2.03 18.77 1.47
CA ILE A 19 -1.32 18.71 0.18
C ILE A 19 0.12 18.19 0.38
N LEU A 20 0.83 18.66 1.42
CA LEU A 20 2.14 18.12 1.76
C LEU A 20 2.08 16.63 2.12
N GLY A 21 1.07 16.21 2.89
CA GLY A 21 0.82 14.81 3.19
C GLY A 21 0.62 13.96 1.92
N LEU A 22 -0.16 14.44 0.95
CA LEU A 22 -0.31 13.78 -0.35
C LEU A 22 1.00 13.72 -1.14
N ALA A 23 1.83 14.76 -1.09
CA ALA A 23 3.12 14.75 -1.75
C ALA A 23 4.07 13.69 -1.14
N ILE A 24 4.03 13.51 0.18
CA ILE A 24 4.77 12.44 0.88
C ILE A 24 4.23 11.07 0.46
N VAL A 25 2.91 10.86 0.53
CA VAL A 25 2.25 9.62 0.07
C VAL A 25 2.65 9.28 -1.37
N HIS A 26 2.61 10.26 -2.28
CA HIS A 26 3.04 10.08 -3.66
C HIS A 26 4.47 9.56 -3.76
N ASN A 27 5.41 10.21 -3.07
CA ASN A 27 6.83 9.86 -3.12
C ASN A 27 7.10 8.47 -2.56
N ASP A 28 6.45 8.12 -1.44
CA ASP A 28 6.62 6.82 -0.79
C ASP A 28 6.09 5.71 -1.69
N LEU A 29 4.86 5.83 -2.18
CA LEU A 29 4.25 4.83 -3.07
C LEU A 29 5.01 4.70 -4.39
N LEU A 30 5.45 5.81 -4.98
CA LEU A 30 6.26 5.78 -6.21
C LEU A 30 7.62 5.10 -5.98
N THR A 31 8.27 5.37 -4.85
CA THR A 31 9.56 4.77 -4.50
C THR A 31 9.41 3.26 -4.30
N ILE A 32 8.36 2.83 -3.59
CA ILE A 32 8.06 1.41 -3.37
C ILE A 32 7.75 0.72 -4.70
N LYS A 33 6.92 1.34 -5.56
CA LYS A 33 6.60 0.82 -6.90
C LYS A 33 7.86 0.64 -7.74
N LYS A 34 8.77 1.62 -7.74
CA LYS A 34 10.07 1.52 -8.43
C LYS A 34 10.91 0.39 -7.84
N LYS A 35 10.98 0.25 -6.51
CA LYS A 35 11.71 -0.83 -5.85
C LYS A 35 11.18 -2.19 -6.27
N LEU A 36 9.85 -2.38 -6.31
CA LEU A 36 9.22 -3.60 -6.79
C LEU A 36 9.67 -3.92 -8.22
N GLN A 37 9.55 -2.96 -9.14
CA GLN A 37 9.98 -3.12 -10.54
C GLN A 37 11.47 -3.45 -10.67
N THR A 38 12.34 -2.82 -9.88
CA THR A 38 13.78 -3.12 -9.89
C THR A 38 14.07 -4.51 -9.36
N THR A 39 13.35 -4.95 -8.33
CA THR A 39 13.48 -6.31 -7.77
C THR A 39 13.07 -7.34 -8.82
N SER A 40 11.97 -7.09 -9.55
CA SER A 40 11.50 -7.94 -10.66
C SER A 40 12.48 -8.11 -11.81
N ARG A 41 13.34 -7.12 -12.04
CA ARG A 41 14.29 -7.13 -13.15
C ARG A 41 15.63 -7.77 -12.78
N ARG A 42 15.84 -8.17 -11.52
CA ARG A 42 17.09 -8.82 -11.10
C ARG A 42 17.18 -10.21 -11.72
N ARG A 43 18.34 -10.59 -12.28
CA ARG A 43 18.51 -11.90 -12.91
C ARG A 43 18.57 -13.07 -11.92
N ASN A 44 18.97 -12.81 -10.68
CA ASN A 44 19.08 -13.82 -9.64
C ASN A 44 17.70 -14.03 -8.97
N ILE A 45 17.14 -15.22 -9.13
CA ILE A 45 15.82 -15.60 -8.61
C ILE A 45 15.81 -15.67 -7.08
N ASP A 46 16.90 -16.07 -6.44
CA ASP A 46 17.00 -16.17 -4.97
C ASP A 46 16.89 -14.78 -4.34
N VAL A 47 17.56 -13.79 -4.95
CA VAL A 47 17.47 -12.38 -4.55
C VAL A 47 16.05 -11.85 -4.75
N GLN A 48 15.33 -12.31 -5.78
CA GLN A 48 13.92 -11.96 -5.93
C GLN A 48 13.09 -12.57 -4.79
N PHE A 49 13.19 -13.86 -4.53
CA PHE A 49 12.44 -14.54 -3.47
C PHE A 49 12.70 -13.94 -2.08
N GLN A 50 13.91 -13.45 -1.82
CA GLN A 50 14.27 -12.81 -0.57
C GLN A 50 13.69 -11.38 -0.44
N GLU A 51 13.78 -10.54 -1.48
CA GLU A 51 13.43 -9.12 -1.38
C GLU A 51 11.96 -8.83 -1.69
N TYR A 52 11.33 -9.57 -2.61
CA TYR A 52 9.94 -9.34 -3.04
C TYR A 52 8.92 -9.32 -1.88
N PRO A 53 8.95 -10.28 -0.95
CA PRO A 53 7.98 -10.33 0.15
C PRO A 53 7.98 -9.04 0.96
N SER A 54 9.18 -8.60 1.37
CA SER A 54 9.39 -7.36 2.10
C SER A 54 8.85 -6.13 1.35
N VAL A 55 9.08 -6.06 0.03
CA VAL A 55 8.59 -4.95 -0.79
C VAL A 55 7.07 -4.97 -0.92
N ILE A 56 6.45 -6.15 -1.08
CA ILE A 56 4.98 -6.28 -1.17
C ILE A 56 4.33 -5.91 0.17
N ARG A 57 4.88 -6.38 1.29
CA ARG A 57 4.36 -6.04 2.63
C ARG A 57 4.41 -4.53 2.88
N LEU A 58 5.50 -3.89 2.47
CA LEU A 58 5.66 -2.44 2.54
C LEU A 58 4.66 -1.71 1.63
N LEU A 59 4.47 -2.19 0.40
CA LEU A 59 3.52 -1.63 -0.56
C LEU A 59 2.09 -1.70 -0.02
N ALA A 60 1.65 -2.88 0.42
CA ALA A 60 0.30 -3.07 0.93
C ALA A 60 0.01 -2.20 2.15
N SER A 61 0.97 -2.12 3.08
CA SER A 61 0.84 -1.31 4.29
C SER A 61 0.83 0.18 3.95
N SER A 62 1.68 0.63 3.03
CA SER A 62 1.73 2.03 2.60
C SER A 62 0.46 2.44 1.85
N LEU A 63 -0.09 1.55 1.01
CA LEU A 63 -1.37 1.77 0.34
C LEU A 63 -2.51 1.87 1.36
N ARG A 64 -2.53 1.00 2.38
CA ARG A 64 -3.49 1.09 3.48
C ARG A 64 -3.41 2.44 4.19
N GLU A 65 -2.22 2.88 4.58
CA GLU A 65 -2.06 4.17 5.26
C GLU A 65 -2.48 5.35 4.36
N ALA A 66 -2.19 5.28 3.05
CA ALA A 66 -2.64 6.28 2.09
C ALA A 66 -4.18 6.36 1.99
N VAL A 67 -4.85 5.21 1.94
CA VAL A 67 -6.33 5.15 1.94
C VAL A 67 -6.91 5.69 3.24
N PHE A 68 -6.34 5.31 4.40
CA PHE A 68 -6.76 5.85 5.71
C PHE A 68 -6.55 7.36 5.80
N PHE A 69 -5.43 7.88 5.28
CA PHE A 69 -5.17 9.31 5.22
C PHE A 69 -6.26 10.04 4.42
N LEU A 70 -6.64 9.52 3.24
CA LEU A 70 -7.72 10.07 2.42
C LEU A 70 -9.09 9.98 3.12
N GLU A 71 -9.37 8.85 3.77
CA GLU A 71 -10.62 8.66 4.50
C GLU A 71 -10.77 9.67 5.65
N GLU A 72 -9.72 9.81 6.48
CA GLU A 72 -9.70 10.75 7.60
C GLU A 72 -9.79 12.20 7.13
N SER A 73 -9.29 12.49 5.93
CA SER A 73 -9.38 13.82 5.31
C SER A 73 -10.82 14.25 5.02
N ASN A 74 -11.78 13.30 4.90
CA ASN A 74 -13.20 13.61 4.77
C ASN A 74 -13.83 14.20 6.05
N LYS A 75 -13.08 14.36 7.14
CA LYS A 75 -13.58 15.08 8.31
C LYS A 75 -13.43 16.59 8.17
N SER A 76 -12.58 17.07 7.25
CA SER A 76 -12.31 18.49 7.05
C SER A 76 -13.15 19.08 5.91
N THR A 77 -13.85 20.17 6.21
CA THR A 77 -14.64 20.93 5.21
C THR A 77 -13.74 21.57 4.15
N ASP A 78 -12.59 22.11 4.53
CA ASP A 78 -11.67 22.77 3.58
C ASP A 78 -11.14 21.79 2.54
N ILE A 79 -10.78 20.57 2.98
CA ILE A 79 -10.30 19.52 2.08
C ILE A 79 -11.41 19.06 1.15
N LYS A 80 -12.64 18.87 1.67
CA LYS A 80 -13.81 18.52 0.85
C LYS A 80 -14.09 19.58 -0.21
N ASN A 81 -14.10 20.85 0.17
CA ASN A 81 -14.31 21.96 -0.76
C ASN A 81 -13.24 21.98 -1.84
N TYR A 82 -11.99 21.74 -1.46
CA TYR A 82 -10.90 21.64 -2.41
C TYR A 82 -11.08 20.46 -3.38
N LEU A 83 -11.36 19.26 -2.88
CA LEU A 83 -11.65 18.07 -3.70
C LEU A 83 -12.81 18.34 -4.69
N ASN A 84 -13.85 19.04 -4.23
CA ASN A 84 -14.99 19.45 -5.05
C ASN A 84 -14.66 20.51 -6.10
N SER A 85 -13.54 21.23 -5.96
CA SER A 85 -13.07 22.21 -6.95
C SER A 85 -12.20 21.58 -8.05
N LEU A 86 -11.73 20.35 -7.86
CA LEU A 86 -10.80 19.69 -8.78
C LEU A 86 -11.45 19.35 -10.14
N PRO A 87 -10.63 19.20 -11.20
CA PRO A 87 -11.10 18.70 -12.48
C PRO A 87 -11.79 17.33 -12.36
N TYR A 88 -12.75 17.08 -13.25
CA TYR A 88 -13.54 15.84 -13.25
C TYR A 88 -12.67 14.58 -13.27
N GLU A 89 -11.61 14.55 -14.06
CA GLU A 89 -10.68 13.43 -14.15
C GLU A 89 -9.99 13.11 -12.82
N VAL A 90 -9.66 14.12 -12.02
CA VAL A 90 -9.03 13.94 -10.70
C VAL A 90 -10.06 13.43 -9.69
N LYS A 91 -11.30 13.95 -9.77
CA LYS A 91 -12.42 13.48 -8.94
C LYS A 91 -12.76 12.02 -9.21
N LEU A 92 -12.70 11.57 -10.45
CA LEU A 92 -12.89 10.15 -10.77
C LEU A 92 -11.87 9.25 -10.08
N LYS A 93 -10.59 9.66 -10.06
CA LYS A 93 -9.55 8.93 -9.30
C LYS A 93 -9.86 8.92 -7.80
N TYR A 94 -10.33 10.05 -7.26
CA TYR A 94 -10.77 10.12 -5.87
C TYR A 94 -11.91 9.15 -5.56
N GLU A 95 -12.94 9.07 -6.41
CA GLU A 95 -14.07 8.16 -6.21
C GLU A 95 -13.66 6.68 -6.28
N ILE A 96 -12.68 6.33 -7.13
CA ILE A 96 -12.07 5.00 -7.15
C ILE A 96 -11.38 4.70 -5.81
N LEU A 97 -10.61 5.66 -5.27
CA LEU A 97 -9.94 5.48 -3.97
C LEU A 97 -10.92 5.45 -2.81
N ARG A 98 -12.00 6.22 -2.89
CA ARG A 98 -13.09 6.27 -1.91
C ARG A 98 -13.84 4.94 -1.82
N SER A 99 -13.90 4.17 -2.91
CA SER A 99 -14.51 2.83 -2.84
C SER A 99 -13.80 1.89 -1.87
N LEU A 100 -12.52 2.17 -1.54
CA LEU A 100 -11.72 1.42 -0.60
C LEU A 100 -11.93 1.82 0.87
N PHE A 101 -12.62 2.93 1.16
CA PHE A 101 -12.82 3.35 2.56
C PHE A 101 -13.62 2.31 3.34
N ARG A 102 -13.62 2.42 4.68
CA ARG A 102 -14.34 1.48 5.55
C ARG A 102 -15.84 1.36 5.23
N ASP A 103 -16.46 2.43 4.73
CA ASP A 103 -17.85 2.47 4.28
C ASP A 103 -18.02 2.27 2.77
N GLY A 104 -16.93 2.02 2.05
CA GLY A 104 -16.90 1.83 0.60
C GLY A 104 -17.24 0.40 0.16
N LYS A 105 -17.62 0.26 -1.12
CA LYS A 105 -17.99 -1.03 -1.74
C LYS A 105 -16.83 -2.03 -1.86
N ASP A 106 -15.59 -1.55 -1.85
CA ASP A 106 -14.36 -2.35 -1.92
C ASP A 106 -13.62 -2.35 -0.56
N SER A 107 -14.34 -2.09 0.55
CA SER A 107 -13.80 -2.08 1.92
C SER A 107 -13.15 -3.40 2.34
N ASP A 108 -13.56 -4.53 1.77
CA ASP A 108 -12.91 -5.84 1.96
C ASP A 108 -11.42 -5.79 1.59
N LEU A 109 -11.07 -5.05 0.52
CA LEU A 109 -9.67 -4.89 0.13
C LEU A 109 -8.88 -4.12 1.18
N LEU A 110 -9.45 -3.07 1.76
CA LEU A 110 -8.82 -2.31 2.85
C LEU A 110 -8.62 -3.17 4.10
N GLN A 111 -9.56 -4.06 4.39
CA GLN A 111 -9.43 -5.01 5.49
C GLN A 111 -8.27 -5.99 5.25
N ARG A 112 -8.14 -6.56 4.04
CA ARG A 112 -7.02 -7.43 3.65
C ARG A 112 -5.67 -6.71 3.77
N LEU A 113 -5.57 -5.47 3.30
CA LEU A 113 -4.36 -4.66 3.46
C LEU A 113 -4.05 -4.35 4.94
N THR A 114 -5.09 -4.13 5.76
CA THR A 114 -4.94 -3.93 7.21
C THR A 114 -4.41 -5.19 7.89
N ASN A 115 -4.88 -6.37 7.48
CA ASN A 115 -4.39 -7.65 7.99
C ASN A 115 -2.90 -7.80 7.70
N ILE A 116 -2.46 -7.55 6.45
CA ILE A 116 -1.03 -7.58 6.07
C ILE A 116 -0.21 -6.62 6.93
N ARG A 117 -0.67 -5.38 7.10
CA ARG A 117 0.02 -4.39 7.92
C ARG A 117 0.20 -4.89 9.36
N ASN A 118 -0.83 -5.50 9.93
CA ASN A 118 -0.81 -5.97 11.31
C ASN A 118 0.12 -7.18 11.49
N ILE A 119 0.15 -8.13 10.55
CA ILE A 119 1.09 -9.25 10.65
C ILE A 119 2.54 -8.84 10.36
N THR A 120 2.76 -7.78 9.56
CA THR A 120 4.11 -7.40 9.12
C THR A 120 4.88 -6.61 10.18
N PHE A 121 4.25 -5.63 10.84
CA PHE A 121 4.99 -4.60 11.59
C PHE A 121 4.86 -4.68 13.12
N HIS A 122 4.12 -5.64 13.67
CA HIS A 122 3.92 -5.77 15.14
C HIS A 122 4.87 -6.76 15.82
N TYR A 123 6.18 -6.54 15.77
CA TYR A 123 7.20 -7.42 16.38
C TYR A 123 7.06 -7.61 17.90
N SER A 124 6.16 -6.88 18.56
CA SER A 124 5.94 -6.86 20.00
C SER A 124 5.17 -8.05 20.58
N LYS A 125 4.58 -8.92 19.73
CA LYS A 125 3.81 -10.10 20.18
C LYS A 125 4.52 -11.41 19.82
N PRO A 126 5.16 -12.10 20.78
CA PRO A 126 5.86 -13.36 20.52
C PRO A 126 4.92 -14.55 20.31
N LYS A 127 3.69 -14.49 20.83
CA LYS A 127 2.62 -15.47 20.57
C LYS A 127 1.70 -14.91 19.50
N ARG A 128 1.81 -15.44 18.28
CA ARG A 128 0.93 -15.12 17.16
C ARG A 128 0.29 -16.40 16.69
N ASP A 129 -1.03 -16.50 16.83
CA ASP A 129 -1.78 -17.66 16.33
C ASP A 129 -1.56 -17.82 14.82
N GLU A 130 -1.34 -16.70 14.11
CA GLU A 130 -0.99 -16.69 12.70
C GLU A 130 0.35 -17.40 12.42
N LEU A 131 1.36 -17.24 13.29
CA LEU A 131 2.63 -17.97 13.14
C LEU A 131 2.44 -19.47 13.34
N THR A 132 1.60 -19.87 14.30
CA THR A 132 1.26 -21.29 14.51
C THR A 132 0.63 -21.88 13.27
N VAL A 133 -0.35 -21.19 12.67
CA VAL A 133 -1.00 -21.63 11.42
C VAL A 133 0.01 -21.68 10.27
N ALA A 134 0.86 -20.67 10.11
CA ALA A 134 1.87 -20.66 9.06
C ALA A 134 2.88 -21.81 9.20
N ILE A 135 3.35 -22.09 10.42
CA ILE A 135 4.22 -23.25 10.69
C ILE A 135 3.50 -24.55 10.35
N GLU A 136 2.25 -24.72 10.77
CA GLU A 136 1.49 -25.96 10.51
C GLU A 136 1.24 -26.17 9.01
N THR A 137 0.95 -25.10 8.26
CA THR A 137 0.82 -25.18 6.79
C THR A 137 2.12 -25.47 6.05
N GLN A 138 3.27 -25.28 6.70
CA GLN A 138 4.60 -25.50 6.14
C GLN A 138 5.32 -26.67 6.83
N LYS A 139 4.63 -27.48 7.65
CA LYS A 139 5.27 -28.50 8.50
C LYS A 139 6.04 -29.57 7.72
N ASP A 140 5.60 -29.87 6.51
CA ASP A 140 6.22 -30.84 5.61
C ASP A 140 7.16 -30.17 4.58
N SER A 141 7.26 -28.84 4.60
CA SER A 141 8.12 -28.08 3.70
C SER A 141 9.58 -28.15 4.15
N SER A 142 10.47 -28.47 3.22
CA SER A 142 11.91 -28.34 3.45
C SER A 142 12.37 -26.92 3.15
N PHE A 143 13.24 -26.35 3.98
CA PHE A 143 13.91 -25.09 3.70
C PHE A 143 15.43 -25.28 3.67
N LEU A 144 16.09 -24.49 2.82
CA LEU A 144 17.54 -24.44 2.82
C LEU A 144 18.00 -23.55 3.99
N PHE A 145 18.75 -24.12 4.94
CA PHE A 145 19.43 -23.34 5.97
C PHE A 145 20.65 -22.66 5.33
N GLN A 146 20.42 -21.49 4.75
CA GLN A 146 21.47 -20.64 4.20
C GLN A 146 21.38 -19.27 4.86
N ASP A 147 22.45 -18.90 5.57
CA ASP A 147 22.71 -17.50 5.92
C ASP A 147 23.33 -16.83 4.69
N ASP A 148 22.48 -16.39 3.77
CA ASP A 148 22.92 -15.59 2.63
C ASP A 148 22.78 -14.11 2.99
N ARG A 149 23.90 -13.41 3.09
CA ARG A 149 23.97 -11.95 3.33
C ARG A 149 23.31 -11.49 4.63
N GLY A 150 23.28 -12.30 5.68
CA GLY A 150 22.67 -11.94 6.96
C GLY A 150 21.15 -12.03 6.98
N MET A 151 20.55 -12.83 6.08
CA MET A 151 19.11 -13.06 6.00
C MET A 151 18.74 -14.52 6.25
N PHE A 152 17.68 -14.73 7.03
CA PHE A 152 17.11 -16.05 7.28
C PHE A 152 16.05 -16.39 6.23
N VAL A 153 16.44 -17.15 5.19
CA VAL A 153 15.55 -17.50 4.06
C VAL A 153 14.27 -18.23 4.51
N PHE A 154 14.37 -19.09 5.54
CA PHE A 154 13.20 -19.77 6.11
C PHE A 154 12.18 -18.81 6.71
N ALA A 155 12.64 -17.69 7.29
CA ALA A 155 11.75 -16.69 7.88
C ALA A 155 10.95 -15.95 6.79
N GLU A 156 11.54 -15.74 5.61
CA GLU A 156 10.82 -15.17 4.47
C GLU A 156 9.79 -16.16 3.89
N ALA A 157 10.08 -17.46 3.87
CA ALA A 157 9.10 -18.47 3.48
C ALA A 157 7.87 -18.48 4.40
N VAL A 158 8.08 -18.45 5.73
CA VAL A 158 6.99 -18.35 6.72
C VAL A 158 6.26 -17.01 6.57
N SER A 159 6.99 -15.91 6.37
CA SER A 159 6.37 -14.59 6.20
C SER A 159 5.54 -14.48 4.92
N ASN A 160 5.95 -15.15 3.84
CA ASN A 160 5.14 -15.28 2.63
C ASN A 160 3.84 -16.02 2.89
N ALA A 161 3.89 -17.15 3.60
CA ALA A 161 2.69 -17.90 3.96
C ALA A 161 1.70 -17.04 4.76
N LEU A 162 2.20 -16.30 5.76
CA LEU A 162 1.40 -15.34 6.54
C LEU A 162 0.75 -14.27 5.65
N MET A 163 1.51 -13.71 4.70
CA MET A 163 1.00 -12.67 3.80
C MET A 163 -0.10 -13.21 2.88
N VAL A 164 0.08 -14.41 2.34
CA VAL A 164 -0.94 -15.08 1.51
C VAL A 164 -2.21 -15.33 2.31
N GLN A 165 -2.10 -15.83 3.54
CA GLN A 165 -3.23 -16.06 4.45
C GLN A 165 -3.93 -14.76 4.89
N ALA A 166 -3.19 -13.65 4.99
CA ALA A 166 -3.79 -12.33 5.28
C ALA A 166 -4.50 -11.73 4.06
N LEU A 167 -4.05 -12.06 2.86
CA LEU A 167 -4.61 -11.58 1.59
C LEU A 167 -5.80 -12.40 1.12
N PHE A 168 -5.86 -13.69 1.44
CA PHE A 168 -6.81 -14.64 0.85
C PHE A 168 -7.41 -15.55 1.92
N SER A 169 -8.69 -15.88 1.77
CA SER A 169 -9.33 -16.90 2.59
C SER A 169 -8.76 -18.29 2.27
N ILE A 170 -8.99 -19.26 3.17
CA ILE A 170 -8.53 -20.64 2.98
C ILE A 170 -9.15 -21.24 1.70
N GLU A 171 -10.40 -20.91 1.40
CA GLU A 171 -11.10 -21.33 0.19
C GLU A 171 -10.46 -20.72 -1.08
N GLU A 172 -10.01 -19.45 -1.02
CA GLU A 172 -9.32 -18.79 -2.12
C GLU A 172 -7.92 -19.38 -2.38
N ILE A 173 -7.26 -19.89 -1.34
CA ILE A 173 -5.93 -20.51 -1.41
C ILE A 173 -5.98 -21.94 -1.99
N ASN A 174 -7.02 -22.72 -1.67
CA ASN A 174 -7.13 -24.16 -2.00
C ASN A 174 -7.55 -24.49 -3.45
N LEU A 175 -7.31 -23.57 -4.41
CA LEU A 175 -7.33 -23.78 -5.87
C LEU A 175 -8.66 -23.78 -6.65
N GLU A 176 -9.82 -23.48 -6.06
CA GLU A 176 -11.07 -23.35 -6.87
C GLU A 176 -11.32 -21.95 -7.47
N ASN A 177 -10.59 -20.89 -7.04
CA ASN A 177 -10.87 -19.50 -7.45
C ASN A 177 -9.64 -18.69 -7.89
N LYS A 178 -8.86 -19.21 -8.86
CA LYS A 178 -7.71 -18.48 -9.46
C LYS A 178 -8.09 -17.12 -10.06
N GLU A 179 -9.35 -16.94 -10.47
CA GLU A 179 -9.84 -15.66 -10.99
C GLU A 179 -9.99 -14.61 -9.88
N ASN A 180 -10.51 -14.99 -8.71
CA ASN A 180 -10.66 -14.07 -7.57
C ASN A 180 -9.31 -13.60 -7.03
N THR A 181 -8.32 -14.49 -6.91
CA THR A 181 -6.99 -14.11 -6.44
C THR A 181 -6.30 -13.13 -7.38
N ARG A 182 -6.41 -13.33 -8.70
CA ARG A 182 -5.93 -12.38 -9.72
C ARG A 182 -6.65 -11.05 -9.62
N ASN A 183 -7.96 -11.05 -9.41
CA ASN A 183 -8.75 -9.83 -9.29
C ASN A 183 -8.32 -8.99 -8.07
N VAL A 184 -8.05 -9.62 -6.92
CA VAL A 184 -7.53 -8.91 -5.74
C VAL A 184 -6.17 -8.27 -6.04
N VAL A 185 -5.23 -9.02 -6.61
CA VAL A 185 -3.90 -8.49 -6.97
C VAL A 185 -4.01 -7.36 -7.99
N PHE A 186 -4.87 -7.50 -8.98
CA PHE A 186 -5.15 -6.46 -9.97
C PHE A 186 -5.69 -5.19 -9.31
N LYS A 187 -6.69 -5.32 -8.42
CA LYS A 187 -7.25 -4.19 -7.67
C LYS A 187 -6.18 -3.49 -6.83
N ILE A 188 -5.30 -4.21 -6.13
CA ILE A 188 -4.20 -3.61 -5.35
C ILE A 188 -3.31 -2.75 -6.25
N ASN A 189 -2.90 -3.29 -7.41
CA ASN A 189 -2.06 -2.55 -8.37
C ASN A 189 -2.79 -1.33 -8.93
N GLN A 190 -4.06 -1.47 -9.28
CA GLN A 190 -4.88 -0.36 -9.79
C GLN A 190 -5.04 0.74 -8.74
N SER A 191 -5.31 0.38 -7.49
CA SER A 191 -5.44 1.32 -6.36
C SER A 191 -4.13 2.05 -6.08
N LEU A 192 -2.99 1.34 -6.13
CA LEU A 192 -1.67 1.94 -6.00
C LEU A 192 -1.43 3.00 -7.08
N ASP A 193 -1.67 2.65 -8.33
CA ASP A 193 -1.44 3.52 -9.48
C ASP A 193 -2.36 4.74 -9.44
N THR A 194 -3.63 4.51 -9.13
CA THR A 194 -4.63 5.56 -8.95
C THR A 194 -4.23 6.51 -7.81
N CYS A 195 -3.71 6.00 -6.70
CA CYS A 195 -3.28 6.83 -5.57
C CYS A 195 -2.06 7.69 -5.92
N ILE A 196 -1.09 7.11 -6.64
CA ILE A 196 0.10 7.84 -7.13
C ILE A 196 -0.31 8.97 -8.07
N GLU A 197 -1.18 8.68 -9.04
CA GLU A 197 -1.65 9.66 -10.03
C GLU A 197 -2.50 10.76 -9.39
N PHE A 198 -3.49 10.37 -8.57
CA PHE A 198 -4.34 11.29 -7.83
C PHE A 198 -3.50 12.26 -6.99
N SER A 199 -2.60 11.74 -6.16
CA SER A 199 -1.75 12.56 -5.29
C SER A 199 -0.90 13.54 -6.09
N ARG A 200 -0.34 13.11 -7.23
CA ARG A 200 0.44 13.97 -8.13
C ARG A 200 -0.42 15.09 -8.71
N GLU A 201 -1.56 14.76 -9.29
CA GLU A 201 -2.43 15.71 -9.97
C GLU A 201 -3.01 16.76 -9.01
N VAL A 202 -3.41 16.33 -7.82
CA VAL A 202 -3.90 17.22 -6.75
C VAL A 202 -2.81 18.21 -6.33
N VAL A 203 -1.61 17.71 -6.00
CA VAL A 203 -0.48 18.55 -5.59
C VAL A 203 -0.08 19.53 -6.69
N GLN A 204 -0.01 19.07 -7.95
CA GLN A 204 0.32 19.93 -9.08
C GLN A 204 -0.75 21.01 -9.32
N THR A 205 -2.03 20.65 -9.19
CA THR A 205 -3.14 21.60 -9.33
C THR A 205 -3.08 22.67 -8.25
N TYR A 206 -2.85 22.26 -7.00
CA TYR A 206 -2.70 23.18 -5.87
C TYR A 206 -1.56 24.17 -6.09
N ILE A 207 -0.36 23.67 -6.40
CA ILE A 207 0.82 24.52 -6.63
C ILE A 207 0.58 25.51 -7.78
N LYS A 208 -0.09 25.09 -8.86
CA LYS A 208 -0.43 25.99 -9.97
C LYS A 208 -1.42 27.08 -9.53
N GLN A 209 -2.43 26.74 -8.73
CA GLN A 209 -3.41 27.70 -8.24
C GLN A 209 -2.82 28.71 -7.23
N THR A 210 -1.87 28.27 -6.41
CA THR A 210 -1.29 29.12 -5.35
C THR A 210 -0.05 29.90 -5.78
N CYS A 211 0.65 29.43 -6.83
CA CYS A 211 1.96 29.96 -7.19
C CYS A 211 2.19 30.17 -8.69
N GLY A 212 1.26 29.71 -9.54
CA GLY A 212 1.30 29.91 -10.99
C GLY A 212 0.63 31.19 -11.45
#